data_AF-A0A435BQ13-F1
#
_entry.id   AF-A0A435BQ13-F1
#
_cell.length_a   1.000
_cell.length_b   1.000
_cell.length_c   1.000
_cell.angle_alpha   90.00
_cell.angle_beta   90.00
_cell.angle_gamma   90.00
#
_symmetry.space_group_name_H-M   'P 1'
#
loop_
_entity.id
_entity.type
_entity.pdbx_description
1 polymer ?
#
loop_
_entity_poly.entity_id
_entity_poly.type
_entity_poly.pdbx_seq_one_letter_code
_entity_poly.pdbx_strand_id
1 'polypeptide(L)' 'PVGAVFVMNSQVRDSFDGRYFGLLPIDHIVGRAVPLWTDEQGDGRFQWRASAR' A
#
# COMPACT_ATOMS: atom_id res chain seq x y z
N PRO A 1 -15.41 -14.02 -3.93
CA PRO A 1 -15.58 -14.29 -5.38
C PRO A 1 -14.24 -14.55 -6.05
N VAL A 2 -14.22 -15.39 -7.08
CA VAL A 2 -13.05 -15.53 -7.96
C VAL A 2 -12.83 -14.20 -8.69
N GLY A 3 -11.58 -13.77 -8.85
CA GLY A 3 -11.25 -12.53 -9.56
C GLY A 3 -11.39 -11.24 -8.76
N ALA A 4 -11.50 -11.33 -7.43
CA ALA A 4 -11.52 -10.16 -6.55
C ALA A 4 -10.60 -10.37 -5.32
N VAL A 5 -10.11 -9.28 -4.75
CA VAL A 5 -9.21 -9.28 -3.59
C VAL A 5 -9.77 -8.38 -2.48
N PHE A 6 -9.43 -8.71 -1.24
CA PHE A 6 -9.64 -7.81 -0.11
C PHE A 6 -8.33 -7.07 0.17
N VAL A 7 -8.31 -5.74 -0.02
CA VAL A 7 -7.12 -4.91 0.23
C VAL A 7 -7.23 -4.27 1.60
N MET A 8 -6.19 -4.35 2.42
CA MET A 8 -6.21 -3.86 3.80
C MET A 8 -4.85 -3.33 4.22
N ASN A 9 -4.83 -2.11 4.76
CA ASN A 9 -3.67 -1.59 5.49
C ASN A 9 -3.89 -1.83 6.99
N SER A 10 -3.56 -3.03 7.45
CA SER A 10 -3.91 -3.52 8.79
C SER A 10 -3.27 -2.75 9.95
N GLN A 11 -2.17 -2.02 9.69
CA GLN A 11 -1.48 -1.23 10.71
C GLN A 11 -2.06 0.16 10.90
N VAL A 12 -2.94 0.62 10.00
CA VAL A 12 -3.53 1.96 10.02
C VAL A 12 -5.03 1.83 10.24
N ARG A 13 -5.47 2.18 11.46
CA ARG A 13 -6.85 1.94 11.92
C ARG A 13 -7.89 2.62 11.03
N ASP A 14 -7.62 3.84 10.63
CA ASP A 14 -8.47 4.74 9.85
C ASP A 14 -8.14 4.72 8.34
N SER A 15 -7.43 3.69 7.87
CA SER A 15 -7.19 3.53 6.43
C SER A 15 -8.49 3.29 5.68
N PHE A 16 -8.71 4.08 4.62
CA PHE A 16 -9.80 3.89 3.68
C PHE A 16 -9.49 2.70 2.75
N ASP A 17 -9.83 1.51 3.22
CA ASP A 17 -9.54 0.24 2.55
C ASP A 17 -10.76 -0.69 2.48
N GLY A 18 -10.55 -1.97 2.21
CA GLY A 18 -11.61 -2.97 2.02
C GLY A 18 -12.60 -3.09 3.18
N ARG A 19 -12.26 -2.57 4.37
CA ARG A 19 -13.22 -2.46 5.48
C ARG A 19 -14.41 -1.53 5.18
N TYR A 20 -14.23 -0.56 4.27
CA TYR A 20 -15.28 0.39 3.86
C TYR A 20 -15.94 0.01 2.53
N PHE A 21 -15.16 -0.41 1.53
CA PHE A 21 -15.67 -0.68 0.17
C PHE A 21 -15.72 -2.17 -0.19
N GLY A 22 -15.29 -3.06 0.70
CA GLY A 22 -15.34 -4.50 0.47
C GLY A 22 -14.26 -5.00 -0.50
N LEU A 23 -14.65 -5.93 -1.37
CA LEU A 23 -13.75 -6.59 -2.31
C LEU A 23 -13.54 -5.76 -3.57
N LEU A 24 -12.30 -5.69 -4.03
CA LEU A 24 -11.90 -5.03 -5.28
C LEU A 24 -11.75 -6.07 -6.40
N PRO A 25 -12.39 -5.87 -7.57
CA PRO A 25 -12.11 -6.63 -8.78
C PRO A 25 -10.63 -6.53 -9.19
N ILE A 26 -10.07 -7.62 -9.72
CA ILE A 26 -8.64 -7.68 -10.07
C ILE A 26 -8.27 -6.79 -11.27
N ASP A 27 -9.23 -6.49 -12.15
CA ASP A 27 -9.07 -5.59 -13.30
C ASP A 27 -8.95 -4.11 -12.90
N HIS A 28 -9.32 -3.75 -11.67
CA HIS A 28 -9.06 -2.44 -11.08
C HIS A 28 -7.64 -2.30 -10.52
N ILE A 29 -6.84 -3.37 -10.49
CA ILE A 29 -5.48 -3.38 -9.93
C ILE A 29 -4.47 -3.10 -11.04
N VAL A 30 -3.78 -1.96 -10.95
CA VAL A 30 -2.74 -1.56 -11.92
C VAL A 30 -1.52 -2.50 -11.86
N GLY A 31 -1.13 -2.95 -10.67
CA GLY A 31 0.00 -3.86 -10.49
C GLY A 31 0.45 -3.98 -9.05
N ARG A 32 1.57 -4.70 -8.85
CA ARG A 32 2.22 -4.84 -7.55
C ARG A 32 3.31 -3.77 -7.39
N ALA A 33 3.23 -3.00 -6.31
CA ALA A 33 4.29 -2.06 -5.97
C ALA A 33 5.61 -2.82 -5.70
N VAL A 34 6.67 -2.43 -6.42
CA VAL A 34 8.05 -2.80 -6.08
C VAL A 34 8.58 -1.74 -5.13
N PRO A 35 9.05 -2.10 -3.93
CA PRO A 35 9.48 -1.11 -2.98
C PRO A 35 10.73 -0.35 -3.46
N LEU A 36 10.79 0.94 -3.13
CA LEU A 36 11.92 1.81 -3.45
C LEU A 36 12.77 2.08 -2.22
N TRP A 37 14.08 2.22 -2.43
CA TRP A 37 14.99 2.85 -1.49
C TRP A 37 14.87 4.36 -1.60
N THR A 38 14.27 4.97 -0.59
CA THR A 38 14.12 6.43 -0.53
C THR A 38 15.09 7.02 0.49
N ASP A 39 15.67 8.15 0.13
CA ASP A 39 16.42 9.03 1.04
C ASP A 39 15.54 10.26 1.31
N GLU A 40 14.57 10.11 2.21
CA GLU A 40 13.64 11.20 2.53
C GLU A 40 14.29 12.37 3.27
N GLN A 41 15.43 12.13 3.93
CA GLN A 41 16.14 13.14 4.72
C GLN A 41 17.23 13.87 3.91
N GLY A 42 17.62 13.34 2.75
CA GLY A 42 18.65 13.90 1.89
C GLY A 42 20.07 13.77 2.47
N ASP A 43 20.28 12.83 3.39
CA ASP A 43 21.56 12.63 4.09
C ASP A 43 22.39 11.47 3.50
N GLY A 44 21.93 10.90 2.38
CA GLY A 44 22.55 9.75 1.72
C GLY A 44 22.22 8.41 2.37
N ARG A 45 21.37 8.37 3.41
CA ARG A 45 20.95 7.13 4.08
C ARG A 45 19.61 6.64 3.54
N PHE A 46 19.71 5.74 2.57
CA PHE A 46 18.55 5.04 2.02
C PHE A 46 17.90 4.13 3.05
N GLN A 47 16.60 4.29 3.23
CA GLN A 47 15.81 3.48 4.17
C GLN A 47 14.71 2.70 3.46
N TRP A 48 14.49 1.48 3.94
CA TRP A 48 13.34 0.67 3.58
C TRP A 48 12.13 1.13 4.40
N ARG A 49 11.01 1.45 3.73
CA ARG A 49 9.78 1.96 4.38
C ARG A 49 10.06 3.19 5.23
N ALA A 50 10.66 4.20 4.62
CA ALA A 50 10.80 5.50 5.26
C ALA A 50 9.40 5.99 5.72
N SER A 51 9.38 6.66 6.87
CA SER A 51 8.12 7.06 7.50
C SER A 51 7.42 8.09 6.62
N ALA A 52 6.39 7.66 5.90
CA ALA A 52 5.51 8.57 5.18
C ALA A 52 5.00 9.63 6.17
N ARG A 53 5.37 10.89 5.91
CA ARG A 53 5.00 12.05 6.71
C ARG A 53 3.55 12.45 6.52
#